data_AF-M3FWX7-F1
#
_entry.id   AF-M3FWX7-F1
#
_cell.length_a   1.000
_cell.length_b   1.000
_cell.length_c   1.000
_cell.angle_alpha   90.00
_cell.angle_beta   90.00
_cell.angle_gamma   90.00
#
_symmetry.space_group_name_H-M   'P 1'
#
loop_
_entity.id
_entity.type
_entity.pdbx_description
1 polymer ?
#
loop_
_entity_poly.entity_id
_entity_poly.type
_entity_poly.pdbx_seq_one_letter_code
_entity_poly.pdbx_strand_id
1 'polypeptide(L)' 'MYVVEPTGEFENDPNVTDRKFPGNPTRSYRSKEPLRVVDEVTDWTRQTPEALRMWQDRLAAIRVDDRAEIIN' A
#
# COMPACT_ATOMS: atom_id res chain seq x y z
N MET A 1 -13.01 -3.61 -0.66
CA MET A 1 -12.06 -2.52 -0.99
C MET A 1 -12.90 -1.26 -1.09
N TYR A 2 -12.42 -0.09 -0.65
CA TYR A 2 -13.22 1.13 -0.70
C TYR A 2 -12.74 2.06 -1.82
N VAL A 3 -13.68 2.69 -2.51
CA VAL A 3 -13.39 3.84 -3.36
C VAL A 3 -13.52 5.09 -2.50
N VAL A 4 -12.51 5.96 -2.58
CA VAL A 4 -12.41 7.15 -1.75
C VAL A 4 -12.07 8.36 -2.59
N GLU A 5 -12.52 9.51 -2.12
CA GLU A 5 -12.10 10.81 -2.63
C GLU A 5 -11.30 11.56 -1.57
N PRO A 6 -10.17 12.20 -1.94
CA PRO A 6 -9.42 13.03 -1.02
C PRO A 6 -10.19 14.30 -0.70
N THR A 7 -10.21 14.71 0.57
CA THR A 7 -10.80 16.00 0.97
C THR A 7 -9.79 17.14 0.97
N GLY A 8 -8.52 16.84 0.66
CA GLY A 8 -7.42 17.80 0.59
C GLY A 8 -6.25 17.24 -0.21
N GLU A 9 -5.06 17.80 -0.01
CA GLU A 9 -3.87 17.38 -0.75
C GLU A 9 -3.45 15.94 -0.39
N PHE A 10 -2.87 15.26 -1.37
CA PHE A 10 -2.27 13.95 -1.21
C PHE A 10 -0.96 13.89 -1.97
N GLU A 11 -0.05 13.04 -1.53
CA GLU A 11 1.30 12.89 -2.09
C GLU A 11 1.64 11.43 -2.34
N ASN A 12 2.69 11.17 -3.11
CA ASN A 12 3.20 9.81 -3.35
C ASN A 12 3.59 9.14 -2.02
N ASP A 13 3.28 7.84 -1.89
CA ASP A 13 3.70 7.06 -0.73
C ASP A 13 5.21 6.77 -0.80
N PRO A 14 6.02 7.29 0.16
CA PRO A 14 7.45 7.10 0.16
C PRO A 14 7.88 5.66 0.49
N ASN A 15 7.00 4.80 0.99
CA ASN A 15 7.31 3.40 1.26
C ASN A 15 7.43 2.56 -0.01
N VAL A 16 6.89 3.05 -1.13
CA VAL A 16 6.85 2.30 -2.40
C VAL A 16 7.22 3.13 -3.64
N THR A 17 7.30 4.46 -3.51
CA THR A 17 7.79 5.35 -4.58
C THR A 17 9.31 5.44 -4.55
N ASP A 18 9.95 5.27 -5.71
CA ASP A 18 11.41 5.32 -5.87
C ASP A 18 12.20 4.38 -4.93
N ARG A 19 11.59 3.25 -4.55
CA ARG A 19 12.22 2.20 -3.73
C ARG A 19 12.85 1.10 -4.58
N LYS A 20 12.01 0.18 -5.06
CA LYS A 20 12.45 -0.95 -5.89
C LYS A 20 12.48 -0.59 -7.38
N PHE A 21 11.60 0.30 -7.80
CA PHE A 21 11.41 0.72 -9.18
C PHE A 21 11.34 2.26 -9.22
N PRO A 22 11.76 2.90 -10.32
CA PRO A 22 11.67 4.34 -10.47
C PRO A 22 10.21 4.81 -10.55
N GLY A 23 9.93 5.94 -9.92
CA GLY A 23 8.61 6.57 -9.83
C GLY A 23 7.64 5.79 -8.94
N ASN A 24 6.35 5.95 -9.23
CA ASN A 24 5.23 5.36 -8.48
C ASN A 24 4.40 4.41 -9.35
N PRO A 25 4.94 3.23 -9.76
CA PRO A 25 4.25 2.33 -10.67
C PRO A 25 2.99 1.70 -10.06
N THR A 26 2.94 1.55 -8.73
CA THR A 26 1.77 1.03 -8.00
C THR A 26 0.68 2.08 -7.81
N ARG A 27 0.96 3.35 -8.15
CA ARG A 27 0.07 4.50 -7.93
C ARG A 27 -0.41 4.58 -6.47
N SER A 28 0.54 4.43 -5.55
CA SER A 28 0.30 4.47 -4.11
C SER A 28 0.48 5.89 -3.58
N TYR A 29 -0.47 6.36 -2.78
CA TYR A 29 -0.51 7.72 -2.25
C TYR A 29 -0.84 7.71 -0.76
N ARG A 30 -0.54 8.81 -0.08
CA ARG A 30 -0.95 9.09 1.30
C ARG A 30 -1.47 10.52 1.43
N SER A 31 -2.35 10.75 2.40
CA SER A 31 -2.84 12.09 2.75
C SER A 31 -2.82 12.26 4.26
N LYS A 32 -2.59 13.49 4.72
CA LYS A 32 -2.79 13.90 6.11
C LYS A 32 -4.22 14.37 6.38
N GLU A 33 -4.92 14.75 5.33
CA GLU A 33 -6.32 15.16 5.39
C GLU A 33 -7.23 13.93 5.35
N PRO A 34 -8.46 14.02 5.87
CA PRO A 34 -9.43 12.94 5.80
C PRO A 34 -9.71 12.46 4.35
N LEU A 35 -10.21 11.23 4.25
CA LEU A 35 -10.73 10.69 3.00
C LEU A 35 -12.23 10.46 3.13
N ARG A 36 -12.99 10.77 2.08
CA ARG A 36 -14.43 10.50 2.01
C ARG A 36 -14.65 9.18 1.28
N VAL A 37 -15.28 8.21 1.93
CA VAL A 37 -15.70 6.96 1.27
C VAL A 37 -16.89 7.26 0.37
N VAL A 38 -16.80 6.85 -0.89
CA VAL A 38 -17.86 7.07 -1.89
C VAL A 38 -18.49 5.77 -2.38
N ASP A 39 -17.78 4.65 -2.29
CA ASP A 39 -18.30 3.34 -2.67
C ASP A 39 -17.53 2.19 -1.99
N GLU A 40 -18.14 1.01 -2.00
CA GLU A 40 -17.53 -0.25 -1.59
C GLU A 40 -17.47 -1.25 -2.76
N VAL A 41 -16.25 -1.63 -3.13
CA VAL A 41 -15.98 -2.70 -4.10
C VAL A 41 -16.01 -4.05 -3.39
N THR A 42 -17.05 -4.83 -3.65
CA THR A 42 -17.29 -6.15 -3.05
C THR A 42 -16.78 -7.32 -3.88
N ASP A 43 -16.60 -7.13 -5.19
CA ASP A 43 -16.18 -8.15 -6.18
C ASP A 43 -14.67 -8.19 -6.42
N TRP A 44 -13.89 -7.58 -5.52
CA TRP A 44 -12.44 -7.59 -5.60
C TRP A 44 -11.86 -9.00 -5.47
N THR A 45 -11.13 -9.44 -6.48
CA THR A 45 -10.49 -10.76 -6.49
C THR A 45 -9.41 -10.84 -5.42
N ARG A 46 -9.57 -11.79 -4.49
CA ARG A 46 -8.60 -12.04 -3.43
C ARG A 46 -7.40 -12.80 -3.98
N GLN A 47 -6.22 -12.52 -3.41
CA GLN A 47 -5.02 -13.30 -3.66
C GLN A 47 -5.20 -14.74 -3.15
N THR A 48 -4.53 -15.70 -3.79
CA THR A 48 -4.58 -17.10 -3.34
C THR A 48 -3.90 -17.25 -1.97
N PRO A 49 -4.28 -18.26 -1.17
CA PRO A 49 -3.63 -18.54 0.11
C PRO A 49 -2.11 -18.69 0.01
N GLU A 50 -1.62 -19.32 -1.06
CA GLU A 50 -0.19 -19.55 -1.30
C GLU A 50 0.53 -18.24 -1.59
N ALA A 51 -0.06 -17.36 -2.41
CA ALA A 51 0.49 -16.05 -2.69
C ALA A 51 0.53 -15.19 -1.41
N LEU A 52 -0.53 -15.21 -0.61
CA LEU A 52 -0.56 -14.53 0.69
C LEU A 52 0.53 -15.06 1.63
N ARG A 53 0.72 -16.38 1.69
CA ARG A 53 1.75 -17.00 2.53
C ARG A 53 3.15 -16.57 2.10
N MET A 54 3.43 -16.60 0.80
CA MET A 54 4.71 -16.13 0.26
C MET A 54 5.01 -14.68 0.65
N TRP A 55 4.01 -13.79 0.61
CA TRP A 55 4.17 -12.39 1.04
C TRP A 55 4.44 -12.28 2.55
N GLN A 56 3.73 -13.04 3.37
CA GLN A 56 3.94 -13.07 4.83
C GLN A 56 5.37 -13.53 5.19
N ASP A 57 5.86 -14.60 4.57
CA ASP A 57 7.20 -15.13 4.84
C ASP A 57 8.29 -14.13 4.40
N ARG A 58 8.09 -13.42 3.28
CA ARG A 58 9.00 -12.33 2.85
C ARG A 58 9.01 -11.16 3.83
N LEU A 59 7.84 -10.73 4.31
CA LEU A 59 7.75 -9.66 5.30
C LEU A 59 8.41 -10.04 6.62
N ALA A 60 8.28 -11.30 7.05
CA ALA A 60 8.94 -11.80 8.25
C ALA A 60 10.47 -11.75 8.11
N ALA A 61 11.02 -12.13 6.94
CA ALA A 61 12.45 -12.04 6.69
C ALA A 61 12.98 -10.60 6.70
N ILE A 62 12.25 -9.64 6.11
CA ILE A 62 12.65 -8.22 6.07
C ILE A 62 12.70 -7.61 7.47
N ARG A 63 11.80 -8.00 8.37
CA ARG A 63 11.77 -7.53 9.78
C ARG A 63 12.99 -7.97 10.59
N VAL A 64 13.64 -9.06 10.20
CA VAL A 64 14.85 -9.56 10.88
C VAL A 64 16.12 -8.83 10.39
N ASP A 65 16.06 -8.20 9.21
CA ASP A 65 17.20 -7.61 8.50
C ASP A 65 17.31 -6.08 8.69
N ASP A 66 16.57 -5.48 9.63
CA ASP A 66 16.49 -4.02 9.87
C ASP A 66 16.09 -3.14 8.66
N ARG A 67 15.79 -3.75 7.51
CA ARG A 67 15.31 -3.07 6.28
C ARG A 67 13.81 -2.76 6.30
N ALA A 68 13.15 -2.93 7.45
CA ALA A 68 11.71 -2.78 7.64
C ALA A 68 11.29 -1.37 8.11
N GLU A 69 12.02 -0.32 7.72
CA GLU A 69 11.65 1.05 8.06
C GLU A 69 10.27 1.40 7.47
N ILE A 70 9.38 1.93 8.32
CA ILE A 70 8.05 2.42 7.92
C ILE A 70 8.07 3.94 8.02
N ILE A 71 7.76 4.60 6.92
CA ILE A 71 7.73 6.06 6.83
C ILE A 71 6.28 6.53 6.82
N ASN A 72 5.86 7.16 7.91
CA ASN A 72 4.51 7.70 8.11
C ASN A 72 4.49 9.22 8.00
#